data_AF-A0A538HBS9-F1
#
_entry.id   AF-A0A538HBS9-F1
#
_cell.length_a   1.000
_cell.length_b   1.000
_cell.length_c   1.000
_cell.angle_alpha   90.00
_cell.angle_beta   90.00
_cell.angle_gamma   90.00
#
_symmetry.space_group_name_H-M   'P 1'
#
loop_
_entity.id
_entity.type
_entity.pdbx_description
1 polymer ?
#
loop_
_entity_poly.entity_id
_entity_poly.type
_entity_poly.pdbx_seq_one_letter_code
_entity_poly.pdbx_strand_id
1 'polypeptide(L)'
;MGRPFRFDRSWRFEVGREALWLVLARTDEFPRWWTWLRRFEAGDGLVVGSVARCVVRPPLPYVLRFDVAVERVVPAALVETTVSGDIEGPARLELSGDGDRAEARLVWEVEVRDPLLRTAA
;
A
#
# COMPACT_ATOMS: atom_id res chain seq x y z
N MET A 1 10.75 -7.76 21.32
CA MET A 1 10.50 -6.76 20.27
C MET A 1 10.47 -7.53 18.95
N GLY A 2 9.34 -7.53 18.23
CA GLY A 2 9.25 -8.27 16.96
C GLY A 2 10.17 -7.62 15.92
N ARG A 3 10.80 -8.41 15.04
CA ARG A 3 11.62 -7.85 13.96
C ARG A 3 10.70 -7.19 12.92
N PRO A 4 11.03 -6.00 12.40
CA PRO A 4 10.28 -5.40 11.31
C PRO A 4 10.43 -6.27 10.06
N PHE A 5 9.30 -6.58 9.44
CA PHE A 5 9.25 -7.17 8.11
C PHE A 5 9.46 -6.06 7.09
N ARG A 6 10.53 -6.20 6.31
CA ARG A 6 10.79 -5.33 5.19
C ARG A 6 10.37 -6.00 3.90
N PHE A 7 9.53 -5.31 3.15
CA PHE A 7 9.12 -5.67 1.81
C PHE A 7 9.57 -4.57 0.86
N ASP A 8 10.36 -4.91 -0.15
CA ASP A 8 10.87 -3.98 -1.15
C ASP A 8 10.67 -4.65 -2.51
N ARG A 9 9.69 -4.17 -3.28
CA ARG A 9 9.38 -4.72 -4.60
C ARG A 9 9.19 -3.64 -5.63
N SER A 10 9.72 -3.92 -6.81
CA SER A 10 9.53 -3.10 -8.01
C SER A 10 8.74 -3.87 -9.07
N TRP A 11 7.88 -3.16 -9.79
CA TRP A 11 7.18 -3.64 -10.98
C TRP A 11 7.40 -2.68 -12.13
N ARG A 12 7.54 -3.22 -13.34
CA ARG A 12 7.66 -2.44 -14.58
C ARG A 12 6.41 -2.58 -15.40
N PHE A 13 6.01 -1.48 -16.03
CA PHE A 13 4.81 -1.38 -16.85
C PHE A 13 5.16 -0.73 -18.19
N GLU A 14 4.61 -1.27 -19.28
CA GLU A 14 4.67 -0.66 -20.62
C GLU A 14 3.58 0.42 -20.78
N VAL A 15 3.45 1.28 -19.78
CA VAL A 15 2.65 2.50 -19.81
C VAL A 15 3.44 3.65 -19.20
N GLY A 16 3.18 4.87 -19.65
CA GLY A 16 3.81 6.06 -19.08
C GLY A 16 3.45 6.29 -17.61
N ARG A 17 4.36 6.96 -16.89
CA ARG A 17 4.24 7.21 -15.44
C ARG A 17 2.94 7.94 -15.05
N GLU A 18 2.53 8.92 -15.86
CA GLU A 18 1.28 9.66 -15.65
C GLU A 18 0.05 8.77 -15.82
N ALA A 19 0.06 7.88 -16.82
CA ALA A 19 -1.04 6.95 -17.05
C ALA A 19 -1.17 5.95 -15.88
N LEU A 20 -0.03 5.44 -15.38
CA LEU A 20 -0.01 4.60 -14.19
C LEU A 20 -0.55 5.35 -12.96
N TRP A 21 -0.14 6.61 -12.78
CA TRP A 21 -0.63 7.45 -11.69
C TRP A 21 -2.14 7.63 -11.72
N LEU A 22 -2.74 7.87 -12.88
CA LEU A 22 -4.19 8.02 -13.02
C LEU A 22 -4.97 6.78 -12.59
N VAL A 23 -4.38 5.58 -12.73
CA VAL A 23 -4.97 4.33 -12.23
C VAL A 23 -4.77 4.21 -10.72
N LEU A 24 -3.58 4.51 -10.21
CA LEU A 24 -3.27 4.41 -8.78
C LEU A 24 -4.03 5.44 -7.92
N ALA A 25 -4.31 6.63 -8.47
CA ALA A 25 -5.09 7.66 -7.79
C ALA A 25 -6.55 7.26 -7.57
N ARG A 26 -7.07 6.31 -8.36
CA ARG A 26 -8.42 5.75 -8.23
C ARG A 26 -8.43 4.63 -7.19
N THR A 27 -8.18 5.03 -5.95
CA THR A 27 -8.10 4.12 -4.80
C THR A 27 -9.38 3.30 -4.61
N ASP A 28 -10.55 3.86 -4.95
CA ASP A 28 -11.85 3.19 -4.94
C ASP A 28 -11.92 1.99 -5.90
N GLU A 29 -11.09 1.96 -6.95
CA GLU A 29 -11.02 0.86 -7.89
C GLU A 29 -10.12 -0.30 -7.40
N PHE A 30 -9.35 -0.12 -6.32
CA PHE A 30 -8.40 -1.14 -5.82
C PHE A 30 -9.03 -2.51 -5.57
N PRO A 31 -10.24 -2.62 -4.98
CA PRO A 31 -10.89 -3.92 -4.78
C PRO A 31 -11.21 -4.69 -6.07
N ARG A 32 -11.26 -4.01 -7.23
CA ARG A 32 -11.55 -4.66 -8.52
C ARG A 32 -10.40 -5.54 -9.02
N TRP A 33 -9.16 -5.16 -8.71
CA TRP A 33 -7.97 -5.87 -9.17
C TRP A 33 -7.15 -6.50 -8.04
N TRP A 34 -7.39 -6.10 -6.78
CA TRP A 34 -6.81 -6.75 -5.60
C TRP A 34 -7.80 -7.71 -4.93
N THR A 35 -7.84 -8.95 -5.40
CA THR A 35 -8.84 -9.95 -4.99
C THR A 35 -8.79 -10.37 -3.51
N TRP A 36 -7.73 -10.06 -2.77
CA TRP A 36 -7.64 -10.32 -1.32
C TRP A 36 -8.11 -9.14 -0.46
N LEU A 37 -8.27 -7.95 -1.03
CA LEU A 37 -8.78 -6.77 -0.36
C LEU A 37 -10.32 -6.86 -0.27
N ARG A 38 -10.82 -7.40 0.85
CA ARG A 38 -12.25 -7.71 1.03
C ARG A 38 -13.08 -6.48 1.39
N ARG A 39 -12.47 -5.55 2.13
CA ARG A 39 -13.08 -4.26 2.44
C ARG A 39 -12.01 -3.19 2.28
N PHE A 40 -12.40 -2.12 1.61
CA PHE A 40 -11.58 -0.96 1.42
C PHE A 40 -12.45 0.28 1.55
N GLU A 41 -12.13 1.12 2.52
CA GLU A 41 -12.71 2.44 2.66
C GLU A 41 -11.61 3.42 2.26
N ALA A 42 -11.73 4.04 1.08
CA ALA A 42 -10.67 4.83 0.47
C ALA A 42 -10.32 6.14 1.22
N GLY A 43 -11.16 6.56 2.16
CA GLY A 43 -11.11 7.92 2.71
C GLY A 43 -11.32 8.95 1.60
N ASP A 44 -10.49 9.98 1.60
CA ASP A 44 -10.46 11.04 0.59
C ASP A 44 -9.48 10.73 -0.57
N GLY A 45 -9.01 9.48 -0.67
CA GLY A 45 -8.04 9.05 -1.68
C GLY A 45 -6.60 9.44 -1.37
N LEU A 46 -5.78 9.68 -2.40
CA LEU A 46 -4.36 10.05 -2.26
C LEU A 46 -4.19 11.54 -1.93
N VAL A 47 -4.75 11.96 -0.81
CA VAL A 47 -4.65 13.33 -0.27
C VAL A 47 -3.96 13.26 1.08
N VAL A 48 -3.05 14.19 1.36
CA VAL A 48 -2.35 14.25 2.65
C VAL A 48 -3.37 14.37 3.79
N GLY A 49 -3.22 13.54 4.82
CA GLY A 49 -4.15 13.43 5.95
C GLY A 49 -5.33 12.47 5.72
N SER A 50 -5.53 11.99 4.49
CA SER A 50 -6.51 10.94 4.20
C SER A 50 -6.11 9.63 4.86
N VAL A 51 -7.10 8.88 5.35
CA VAL A 51 -6.92 7.57 5.97
C VAL A 51 -7.79 6.55 5.26
N ALA A 52 -7.14 5.56 4.65
CA ALA A 52 -7.83 4.42 4.05
C ALA A 52 -7.87 3.23 5.01
N ARG A 53 -9.03 2.58 5.16
CA ARG A 53 -9.17 1.37 5.99
C ARG A 53 -9.17 0.12 5.14
N CYS A 54 -8.29 -0.82 5.46
CA CYS A 54 -8.07 -2.03 4.68
C CYS A 54 -8.41 -3.29 5.49
N VAL A 55 -9.13 -4.23 4.86
CA VAL A 55 -9.28 -5.61 5.35
C VAL A 55 -8.81 -6.57 4.28
N VAL A 56 -7.65 -7.18 4.49
CA VAL A 56 -7.02 -8.12 3.55
C VAL A 56 -7.18 -9.54 4.08
N ARG A 57 -7.78 -10.41 3.27
CA ARG A 57 -7.97 -11.84 3.57
C ARG A 57 -7.25 -12.70 2.53
N PRO A 58 -5.94 -12.97 2.72
CA PRO A 58 -5.20 -13.92 1.89
C PRO A 58 -5.73 -15.36 2.09
N PRO A 59 -5.33 -16.33 1.25
CA PRO A 59 -5.64 -17.76 1.42
C PRO A 59 -4.94 -18.41 2.64
N LEU A 60 -4.55 -17.62 3.63
CA LEU A 60 -3.96 -18.02 4.90
C LEU A 60 -5.03 -17.89 6.00
N PRO A 61 -4.90 -18.55 7.16
CA PRO A 61 -5.93 -18.54 8.20
C PRO A 61 -6.12 -17.20 8.93
N TYR A 62 -5.52 -16.10 8.44
CA TYR A 62 -5.51 -14.81 9.13
C TYR A 62 -6.04 -13.68 8.24
N VAL A 63 -6.80 -12.78 8.86
CA VAL A 63 -7.34 -11.56 8.24
C VAL A 63 -6.58 -10.38 8.79
N LEU A 64 -5.92 -9.61 7.93
CA LEU A 64 -5.20 -8.40 8.30
C LEU A 64 -6.13 -7.18 8.22
N ARG A 65 -6.18 -6.41 9.30
CA ARG A 65 -6.90 -5.13 9.41
C ARG A 65 -5.90 -4.04 9.72
N PHE A 66 -5.80 -3.08 8.82
CA PHE A 66 -4.88 -1.97 8.99
C PHE A 66 -5.41 -0.72 8.30
N ASP A 67 -5.04 0.42 8.85
CA ASP A 67 -5.31 1.73 8.32
C ASP A 67 -4.03 2.27 7.66
N VAL A 68 -4.19 2.97 6.54
CA VAL A 68 -3.11 3.60 5.77
C VAL A 68 -3.37 5.10 5.73
N ALA A 69 -2.57 5.86 6.47
CA ALA A 69 -2.62 7.31 6.50
C ALA A 69 -1.64 7.88 5.47
N VAL A 70 -2.09 8.84 4.67
CA VAL A 70 -1.27 9.50 3.65
C VAL A 70 -0.50 10.67 4.27
N GLU A 71 0.82 10.58 4.30
CA GLU A 71 1.70 11.60 4.90
C GLU A 71 2.21 12.60 3.86
N ARG A 72 2.51 12.10 2.66
CA ARG A 72 3.02 12.93 1.57
C ARG A 72 2.62 12.36 0.23
N VAL A 73 2.25 13.26 -0.69
CA VAL A 73 1.98 12.90 -2.08
C VAL A 73 2.69 13.88 -3.01
N VAL A 74 3.43 13.34 -3.96
CA VAL A 74 3.91 14.04 -5.15
C VAL A 74 3.28 13.31 -6.35
N PRO A 75 2.32 13.92 -7.05
CA PRO A 75 1.62 13.28 -8.16
C PRO A 75 2.59 12.65 -9.16
N ALA A 76 2.27 11.42 -9.57
CA ALA A 76 3.06 10.61 -10.50
C ALA A 76 4.52 10.39 -10.10
N ALA A 77 4.90 10.57 -8.83
CA ALA A 77 6.29 10.39 -8.38
C ALA A 77 6.41 9.69 -7.02
N LEU A 78 5.60 10.07 -6.02
CA LEU A 78 5.79 9.61 -4.66
C LEU A 78 4.48 9.60 -3.87
N VAL A 79 4.27 8.53 -3.09
CA VAL A 79 3.29 8.46 -2.01
C VAL A 79 4.00 7.90 -0.78
N GLU A 80 4.01 8.66 0.32
CA GLU A 80 4.49 8.21 1.62
C GLU A 80 3.29 8.09 2.56
N THR A 81 3.24 6.98 3.28
CA THR A 81 2.11 6.60 4.12
C THR A 81 2.58 5.97 5.42
N THR A 82 1.78 6.10 6.47
CA THR A 82 1.95 5.38 7.73
C THR A 82 0.87 4.32 7.85
N VAL A 83 1.28 3.09 8.13
CA VAL A 83 0.37 1.95 8.35
C VAL A 83 0.21 1.73 9.86
N SER A 84 -1.02 1.48 10.31
CA SER A 84 -1.33 1.15 11.71
C SER A 84 -2.43 0.09 11.83
N GLY A 85 -2.52 -0.60 12.98
CA GLY A 85 -3.48 -1.69 13.21
C GLY A 85 -2.77 -3.00 13.51
N ASP A 86 -3.14 -4.08 12.81
CA ASP A 86 -2.52 -5.41 12.99
C ASP A 86 -1.03 -5.41 12.59
N ILE A 87 -0.66 -4.51 11.68
CA ILE A 87 0.71 -4.18 11.30
C ILE A 87 0.94 -2.68 11.43
N GLU A 88 2.16 -2.29 11.79
CA GLU A 88 2.52 -0.89 12.03
C GLU A 88 3.86 -0.55 11.39
N GLY A 89 3.94 0.58 10.68
CA GLY A 89 5.19 1.08 10.12
C GLY A 89 5.00 1.90 8.85
N PRO A 90 6.08 2.51 8.34
CA PRO A 90 6.02 3.32 7.14
C PRO A 90 5.88 2.46 5.87
N ALA A 91 5.23 3.06 4.88
CA ALA A 91 5.07 2.54 3.54
C ALA A 91 5.31 3.66 2.52
N ARG A 92 6.10 3.36 1.49
CA ARG A 92 6.49 4.29 0.44
C ARG A 92 6.31 3.67 -0.94
N LEU A 93 5.63 4.39 -1.81
CA LEU A 93 5.46 4.06 -3.21
C LEU A 93 6.15 5.13 -4.05
N GLU A 94 7.12 4.73 -4.85
CA GLU A 94 7.85 5.59 -5.78
C GLU A 94 7.48 5.22 -7.21
N LEU A 95 7.21 6.21 -8.03
CA LEU A 95 6.98 6.06 -9.45
C LEU A 95 8.11 6.73 -10.21
N SER A 96 8.76 5.98 -11.09
CA SER A 96 9.80 6.46 -11.98
C SER A 96 9.52 5.98 -13.41
N GLY A 97 10.33 6.43 -14.37
CA GLY A 97 10.15 6.07 -15.78
C GLY A 97 10.19 7.28 -16.71
N ASP A 98 10.29 6.97 -18.00
CA ASP A 98 10.42 7.92 -19.11
C ASP A 98 9.51 7.46 -20.27
N GLY A 99 8.92 8.42 -20.97
CA GLY A 99 8.02 8.17 -22.10
C GLY A 99 6.89 7.22 -21.72
N ASP A 100 6.83 6.08 -22.43
CA ASP A 100 5.77 5.09 -22.33
C ASP A 100 6.09 3.93 -21.37
N ARG A 101 7.07 4.10 -20.47
CA ARG A 101 7.44 3.10 -19.49
C ARG A 101 7.48 3.66 -18.08
N ALA A 102 6.94 2.89 -17.14
CA ALA A 102 6.92 3.24 -15.73
C ALA A 102 7.47 2.09 -14.88
N GLU A 103 8.16 2.46 -13.81
CA GLU A 103 8.52 1.55 -12.73
C GLU A 103 7.85 2.04 -11.44
N ALA A 104 7.17 1.13 -10.74
CA ALA A 104 6.61 1.37 -9.43
C ALA A 104 7.41 0.57 -8.40
N ARG A 105 7.99 1.25 -7.41
CA ARG A 105 8.68 0.61 -6.29
C ARG A 105 7.90 0.83 -5.01
N LEU A 106 7.52 -0.26 -4.36
CA LEU A 106 6.79 -0.27 -3.09
C LEU A 106 7.71 -0.81 -1.99
N VAL A 107 7.98 0.02 -0.99
CA VAL A 107 8.80 -0.30 0.19
C VAL A 107 7.97 -0.16 1.44
N TRP A 108 7.82 -1.24 2.21
CA TRP A 108 7.08 -1.27 3.48
C TRP A 108 8.01 -1.84 4.54
N GLU A 109 8.13 -1.15 5.67
CA GLU A 109 8.88 -1.60 6.84
C GLU A 109 7.91 -1.72 8.00
N VAL A 110 7.28 -2.88 8.15
CA VAL A 110 6.15 -3.06 9.08
C VAL A 110 6.44 -4.09 10.16
N GLU A 111 6.03 -3.80 11.37
CA GLU A 111 6.04 -4.75 12.48
C GLU A 111 4.65 -5.32 12.70
N VAL A 112 4.59 -6.64 12.92
CA VAL A 112 3.36 -7.31 13.33
C VAL A 112 3.09 -6.99 14.81
N ARG A 113 1.90 -6.42 15.06
CA ARG A 113 1.46 -6.02 16.40
C ARG A 113 0.46 -7.00 17.02
N ASP A 114 -0.29 -7.74 16.20
CA ASP A 114 -1.19 -8.78 16.71
C ASP A 114 -0.41 -9.92 17.42
N PRO A 115 -0.70 -10.20 18.71
CA PRO A 115 -0.05 -11.27 19.48
C PRO A 115 -0.17 -12.67 18.86
N LEU A 116 -1.28 -12.98 18.17
CA LEU A 116 -1.49 -14.25 17.48
C LEU A 116 -0.65 -14.36 16.22
N LEU A 117 -0.42 -13.24 15.53
CA LEU A 117 0.47 -13.20 14.35
C LEU A 117 1.95 -13.25 14.75
N ARG A 118 2.32 -12.74 15.93
CA ARG A 118 3.70 -12.85 16.47
C ARG A 118 4.14 -14.28 16.74
N THR A 119 3.21 -15.22 16.95
CA THR A 119 3.51 -16.63 17.21
C THR A 119 3.59 -17.48 15.94
N ALA A 120 3.15 -16.95 14.80
CA ALA A 120 3.17 -17.62 13.50
C ALA A 120 4.26 -17.11 12.54
N ALA A 121 5.01 -16.08 12.94
CA ALA A 121 6.11 -15.44 12.23
C ALA A 121 7.47 -16.00 12.66
#